data_AF-A0A0K8TFD5-F1
#
_entry.id   AF-A0A0K8TFD5-F1
#
_cell.length_a   1.000
_cell.length_b   1.000
_cell.length_c   1.000
_cell.angle_alpha   90.00
_cell.angle_beta   90.00
_cell.angle_gamma   90.00
#
_symmetry.space_group_name_H-M   'P 1'
#
loop_
_entity.id
_entity.type
_entity.pdbx_description
1 polymer ?
#
loop_
_entity_poly.entity_id
_entity_poly.type
_entity_poly.pdbx_seq_one_letter_code
_entity_poly.pdbx_strand_id
1 'polypeptide(L)'
;MLGSYLVQSELGDFNSDEYTDTSYLKDFRFSPNQTPELESKVMELHKTHKGQTPSEAELHYLENAKKLAMYGVDLHPAKDSEGVNITIGVCSTGLLVYNDKLRINRFAWPKILKIAYKRNYFYVKIRPGEYEQYEQTIGFKLPSHRAAKKLWRVSVEHHTFFRLTSPDATVKPGILPKLSSNFRYSRRTQFQTKQIPIDREQPSFERTLSSRKIPVTRSLDPLHQQNNEANKEPINKRHTMPHPPSRVPGLDSSPAKKDKVRPVLKSISMQYSSFRY
;
A
#
# COMPACT_ATOMS: atom_id res chain seq x y z
N MET A 1 -5.57 -18.07 14.87
CA MET A 1 -6.84 -17.31 14.74
C MET A 1 -7.30 -17.21 13.29
N LEU A 2 -6.66 -16.46 12.38
CA LEU A 2 -7.16 -16.38 10.99
C LEU A 2 -7.23 -17.75 10.31
N GLY A 3 -6.22 -18.60 10.52
CA GLY A 3 -6.25 -19.97 10.03
C GLY A 3 -7.42 -20.80 10.55
N SER A 4 -7.89 -20.59 11.78
CA SER A 4 -9.00 -21.38 12.32
C SER A 4 -10.36 -20.96 11.74
N TYR A 5 -10.56 -19.67 11.44
CA TYR A 5 -11.75 -19.24 10.70
C TYR A 5 -11.77 -19.77 9.26
N LEU A 6 -10.60 -19.82 8.60
CA LEU A 6 -10.48 -20.41 7.26
C LEU A 6 -10.84 -21.91 7.26
N VAL A 7 -10.36 -22.64 8.26
CA VAL A 7 -10.67 -24.06 8.42
C VAL A 7 -12.16 -24.27 8.70
N GLN A 8 -12.75 -23.49 9.62
CA GLN A 8 -14.19 -23.55 9.91
C GLN A 8 -15.04 -23.25 8.67
N SER A 9 -14.65 -22.29 7.83
CA SER A 9 -15.41 -21.97 6.62
C SER A 9 -15.35 -23.08 5.55
N GLU A 10 -14.25 -23.82 5.49
CA GLU A 10 -14.01 -24.82 4.45
C GLU A 10 -14.46 -26.23 4.88
N LEU A 11 -14.23 -26.61 6.15
CA LEU A 11 -14.51 -27.94 6.68
C LEU A 11 -15.77 -28.01 7.56
N GLY A 12 -16.29 -26.87 8.00
CA GLY A 12 -17.37 -26.84 8.99
C GLY A 12 -16.87 -27.11 10.40
N ASP A 13 -17.72 -27.72 11.24
CA ASP A 13 -17.42 -27.96 12.65
C ASP A 13 -16.33 -29.02 12.86
N PHE A 14 -15.50 -28.80 13.87
CA PHE A 14 -14.52 -29.79 14.30
C PHE A 14 -15.17 -31.11 14.74
N ASN A 15 -14.75 -32.23 14.14
CA ASN A 15 -15.13 -33.59 14.51
C ASN A 15 -13.95 -34.33 15.17
N SER A 16 -14.09 -34.74 16.44
CA SER A 16 -13.03 -35.44 17.17
C SER A 16 -12.71 -36.83 16.63
N ASP A 17 -13.68 -37.46 15.97
CA ASP A 17 -13.54 -38.83 15.47
C ASP A 17 -12.77 -38.86 14.14
N GLU A 18 -12.89 -37.77 13.37
CA GLU A 18 -12.22 -37.58 12.07
C GLU A 18 -10.88 -36.83 12.22
N TYR A 19 -10.82 -35.82 13.11
CA TYR A 19 -9.67 -34.93 13.27
C TYR A 19 -8.90 -35.25 14.56
N THR A 20 -8.23 -36.40 14.58
CA THR A 20 -7.47 -36.89 15.73
C THR A 20 -6.14 -36.14 15.95
N ASP A 21 -5.52 -35.64 14.89
CA ASP A 21 -4.26 -34.87 14.92
C ASP A 21 -4.32 -33.63 14.01
N THR A 22 -3.20 -32.93 13.82
CA THR A 22 -3.14 -31.77 12.91
C THR A 22 -3.02 -32.17 11.43
N SER A 23 -3.11 -33.46 11.07
CA SER A 23 -2.88 -33.92 9.69
C SER A 23 -3.87 -33.33 8.69
N TYR A 24 -5.12 -33.10 9.10
CA TYR A 24 -6.15 -32.48 8.26
C TYR A 24 -5.84 -31.01 7.90
N LEU A 25 -4.89 -30.39 8.60
CA LEU A 25 -4.45 -29.01 8.33
C LEU A 25 -3.34 -28.93 7.27
N LYS A 26 -2.75 -30.06 6.86
CA LYS A 26 -1.59 -30.09 5.94
C LYS A 26 -1.90 -29.56 4.53
N ASP A 27 -3.16 -29.65 4.12
CA ASP A 27 -3.65 -29.13 2.83
C ASP A 27 -3.90 -27.61 2.85
N PHE A 28 -3.79 -26.99 4.01
CA PHE A 28 -3.88 -25.55 4.19
C PHE A 28 -2.48 -24.91 4.25
N ARG A 29 -2.39 -23.69 3.73
CA ARG A 29 -1.17 -22.86 3.78
C ARG A 29 -1.49 -21.57 4.53
N PHE A 30 -1.25 -21.57 5.84
CA PHE A 30 -1.56 -20.44 6.71
C PHE A 30 -0.47 -19.36 6.72
N SER A 31 0.78 -19.78 6.57
CA SER A 31 1.96 -18.92 6.67
C SER A 31 3.05 -19.43 5.71
N PRO A 32 3.90 -18.55 5.15
CA PRO A 32 5.09 -18.97 4.40
C PRO A 32 6.02 -19.87 5.23
N ASN A 33 6.10 -19.60 6.54
CA ASN A 33 6.82 -20.42 7.51
C ASN A 33 5.79 -21.06 8.44
N GLN A 34 5.19 -22.16 8.00
CA GLN A 34 4.20 -22.90 8.78
C GLN A 34 4.93 -23.84 9.76
N THR A 35 4.65 -23.70 11.05
CA THR A 35 5.28 -24.52 12.10
C THR A 35 4.24 -25.45 12.76
N PRO A 36 4.65 -26.57 13.37
CA PRO A 36 3.74 -27.47 14.08
C PRO A 36 2.95 -26.78 15.20
N GLU A 37 3.57 -25.80 15.88
CA GLU A 37 2.91 -25.01 16.93
C GLU A 37 1.78 -24.16 16.37
N LEU A 38 1.96 -23.61 15.16
CA LEU A 38 0.91 -22.86 14.47
C LEU A 38 -0.27 -23.77 14.13
N GLU A 39 -0.02 -24.97 13.61
CA GLU A 39 -1.06 -25.94 13.27
C GLU A 39 -1.83 -26.40 14.51
N SER A 40 -1.11 -26.73 15.59
CA SER A 40 -1.71 -27.08 16.88
C SER A 40 -2.61 -25.96 17.39
N LYS A 41 -2.16 -24.69 17.31
CA LYS A 41 -2.96 -23.54 17.73
C LYS A 41 -4.16 -23.29 16.82
N VAL A 42 -4.06 -23.57 15.52
CA VAL A 42 -5.18 -23.50 14.59
C VAL A 42 -6.22 -24.56 14.94
N MET A 43 -5.81 -25.81 15.18
CA MET A 43 -6.70 -26.90 15.59
C MET A 43 -7.40 -26.59 16.93
N GLU A 44 -6.67 -26.06 17.92
CA GLU A 44 -7.24 -25.67 19.22
C GLU A 44 -8.35 -24.63 19.05
N LEU A 45 -8.12 -23.60 18.22
CA LEU A 45 -9.11 -22.56 17.95
C LEU A 45 -10.24 -23.03 17.01
N HIS A 46 -10.02 -24.02 16.16
CA HIS A 46 -11.07 -24.59 15.32
C HIS A 46 -12.14 -25.26 16.20
N LYS A 47 -11.74 -25.95 17.27
CA LYS A 47 -12.66 -26.56 18.26
C LYS A 47 -13.60 -25.54 18.91
N THR A 48 -13.19 -24.28 19.04
CA THR A 48 -14.00 -23.24 19.69
C THR A 48 -15.07 -22.62 18.80
N HIS A 49 -15.02 -22.89 17.49
CA HIS A 49 -15.89 -22.25 16.49
C HIS A 49 -17.14 -23.07 16.16
N LYS A 50 -17.41 -24.14 16.92
CA LYS A 50 -18.53 -25.05 16.71
C LYS A 50 -19.87 -24.30 16.59
N GLY A 51 -20.63 -24.63 15.55
CA GLY A 51 -21.91 -24.02 15.24
C GLY A 51 -21.81 -22.71 14.44
N GLN A 52 -20.61 -22.19 14.15
CA GLN A 52 -20.46 -21.07 13.23
C GLN A 52 -20.68 -21.54 11.79
N THR A 53 -21.58 -20.86 11.10
CA THR A 53 -21.77 -21.09 9.67
C THR A 53 -20.53 -20.64 8.87
N PRO A 54 -20.27 -21.20 7.68
CA PRO A 54 -19.16 -20.76 6.85
C PRO A 54 -19.15 -19.26 6.55
N SER A 55 -20.32 -18.66 6.34
CA SER A 55 -20.47 -17.21 6.12
C SER A 55 -20.07 -16.37 7.33
N GLU A 56 -20.39 -16.82 8.54
CA GLU A 56 -19.99 -16.14 9.77
C GLU A 56 -18.48 -16.27 10.01
N ALA A 57 -17.91 -17.46 9.76
CA ALA A 57 -16.49 -17.68 9.85
C ALA A 57 -15.69 -16.80 8.87
N GLU A 58 -16.13 -16.67 7.62
CA GLU A 58 -15.55 -15.77 6.63
C GLU A 58 -15.67 -14.29 7.05
N LEU A 59 -16.83 -13.88 7.58
CA LEU A 59 -17.02 -12.53 8.10
C LEU A 59 -16.04 -12.24 9.24
N HIS A 60 -15.94 -13.12 10.23
CA HIS A 60 -15.00 -13.00 11.33
C HIS A 60 -13.54 -13.01 10.86
N TYR A 61 -13.22 -13.80 9.83
CA TYR A 61 -11.91 -13.76 9.18
C TYR A 61 -11.62 -12.35 8.66
N LEU A 62 -12.52 -11.78 7.86
CA LEU A 62 -12.34 -10.45 7.25
C LEU A 62 -12.27 -9.34 8.30
N GLU A 63 -13.09 -9.43 9.36
CA GLU A 63 -13.10 -8.46 10.45
C GLU A 63 -11.81 -8.43 11.26
N ASN A 64 -11.12 -9.56 11.36
CA ASN A 64 -9.83 -9.64 12.01
C ASN A 64 -8.69 -9.32 11.03
N ALA A 65 -8.78 -9.77 9.77
CA ALA A 65 -7.80 -9.48 8.74
C ALA A 65 -7.67 -7.96 8.51
N LYS A 66 -8.79 -7.21 8.47
CA LYS A 66 -8.77 -5.75 8.28
C LYS A 66 -8.04 -4.97 9.39
N LYS A 67 -7.85 -5.57 10.57
CA LYS A 67 -7.13 -4.97 11.71
C LYS A 67 -5.61 -5.13 11.59
N LEU A 68 -5.13 -6.01 10.71
CA LEU A 68 -3.70 -6.23 10.53
C LEU A 68 -3.02 -5.00 9.93
N ALA A 69 -1.82 -4.69 10.40
CA ALA A 69 -1.09 -3.49 10.00
C ALA A 69 -0.78 -3.44 8.49
N MET A 70 -0.62 -4.60 7.84
CA MET A 70 -0.32 -4.74 6.41
C MET A 70 -1.55 -4.93 5.54
N TYR A 71 -2.76 -4.94 6.12
CA TYR A 71 -3.97 -5.16 5.34
C TYR A 71 -4.20 -4.02 4.34
N GLY A 72 -4.36 -4.38 3.07
CA GLY A 72 -4.62 -3.42 2.00
C GLY A 72 -3.48 -2.44 1.74
N VAL A 73 -2.23 -2.81 2.06
CA VAL A 73 -1.04 -1.99 1.79
C VAL A 73 -0.33 -2.50 0.53
N ASP A 74 -0.20 -1.65 -0.49
CA ASP A 74 0.62 -1.93 -1.68
C ASP A 74 2.05 -1.44 -1.44
N LEU A 75 3.02 -2.36 -1.45
CA LEU A 75 4.42 -2.11 -1.07
C LEU A 75 5.30 -1.81 -2.29
N HIS A 76 6.11 -0.75 -2.20
CA HIS A 76 7.02 -0.30 -3.25
C HIS A 76 8.43 -0.07 -2.66
N PRO A 77 9.44 -0.87 -3.05
CA PRO A 77 10.81 -0.64 -2.62
C PRO A 77 11.34 0.71 -3.09
N ALA A 78 12.05 1.42 -2.21
CA ALA A 78 12.62 2.73 -2.48
C ALA A 78 13.86 3.00 -1.61
N LYS A 79 14.47 4.16 -1.82
CA LYS A 79 15.50 4.74 -0.96
C LYS A 79 15.10 6.15 -0.58
N ASP A 80 15.47 6.57 0.62
CA ASP A 80 15.29 7.96 1.06
C ASP A 80 16.38 8.90 0.48
N SER A 81 16.47 10.12 1.01
CA SER A 81 17.50 11.10 0.62
C SER A 81 18.91 10.72 1.05
N GLU A 82 19.05 9.90 2.09
CA GLU A 82 20.33 9.44 2.64
C GLU A 82 20.81 8.14 1.97
N GLY A 83 19.96 7.51 1.17
CA GLY A 83 20.26 6.28 0.44
C GLY A 83 19.92 5.01 1.22
N VAL A 84 19.24 5.14 2.37
CA VAL A 84 18.76 4.03 3.20
C VAL A 84 17.65 3.30 2.46
N ASN A 85 17.71 1.97 2.46
CA ASN A 85 16.67 1.14 1.85
C ASN A 85 15.40 1.20 2.68
N ILE A 86 14.31 1.61 2.04
CA ILE A 86 13.00 1.73 2.68
C ILE A 86 11.93 1.11 1.76
N THR A 87 10.74 0.90 2.32
CA THR A 87 9.57 0.47 1.53
C THR A 87 8.44 1.46 1.72
N ILE A 88 7.88 1.96 0.61
CA ILE A 88 6.71 2.84 0.61
C ILE A 88 5.46 1.98 0.50
N GLY A 89 4.59 2.06 1.49
CA GLY A 89 3.24 1.47 1.45
C GLY A 89 2.19 2.48 1.01
N VAL A 90 1.33 2.12 0.07
CA VAL A 90 0.13 2.89 -0.28
C VAL A 90 -1.09 2.19 0.30
N CYS A 91 -1.94 2.91 1.04
CA CYS A 91 -3.17 2.35 1.58
C CYS A 91 -4.34 3.35 1.54
N SER A 92 -5.52 2.91 1.96
CA SER A 92 -6.73 3.74 1.99
C SER A 92 -6.60 5.01 2.83
N THR A 93 -5.71 5.02 3.83
CA THR A 93 -5.56 6.16 4.76
C THR A 93 -4.41 7.12 4.42
N GLY A 94 -3.45 6.70 3.59
CA GLY A 94 -2.28 7.50 3.29
C GLY A 94 -1.12 6.73 2.67
N LEU A 95 0.05 7.35 2.73
CA LEU A 95 1.35 6.73 2.44
C LEU A 95 2.04 6.35 3.75
N LEU A 96 2.71 5.20 3.74
CA LEU A 96 3.43 4.63 4.87
C LEU A 96 4.89 4.44 4.46
N VAL A 97 5.83 4.65 5.39
CA VAL A 97 7.25 4.39 5.15
C VAL A 97 7.72 3.34 6.14
N TYR A 98 8.31 2.28 5.61
CA TYR A 98 8.86 1.17 6.38
C TYR A 98 10.37 1.13 6.25
N ASN A 99 11.05 0.86 7.36
CA ASN A 99 12.44 0.46 7.42
C ASN A 99 12.51 -0.87 8.17
N ASP A 100 13.17 -1.90 7.61
CA ASP A 100 13.27 -3.23 8.20
C ASP A 100 11.95 -3.79 8.77
N LYS A 101 10.86 -3.62 8.00
CA LYS A 101 9.47 -4.01 8.35
C LYS A 101 8.82 -3.18 9.47
N LEU A 102 9.56 -2.28 10.12
CA LEU A 102 9.02 -1.32 11.08
C LEU A 102 8.46 -0.09 10.38
N ARG A 103 7.26 0.34 10.77
CA ARG A 103 6.64 1.56 10.23
C ARG A 103 7.26 2.79 10.89
N ILE A 104 8.08 3.53 10.15
CA ILE A 104 8.78 4.73 10.64
C ILE A 104 7.91 5.98 10.50
N ASN A 105 7.28 6.18 9.33
CA ASN A 105 6.51 7.39 9.04
C ASN A 105 5.15 7.10 8.41
N ARG A 106 4.21 8.02 8.61
CA ARG A 106 2.87 8.00 8.02
C ARG A 106 2.46 9.37 7.51
N PHE A 107 2.16 9.45 6.21
CA PHE A 107 1.62 10.64 5.57
C PHE A 107 0.14 10.40 5.25
N ALA A 108 -0.73 10.87 6.13
CA ALA A 108 -2.17 10.79 5.92
C ALA A 108 -2.58 11.63 4.70
N TRP A 109 -3.53 11.14 3.90
CA TRP A 109 -4.03 11.85 2.72
C TRP A 109 -4.33 13.34 2.95
N PRO A 110 -5.07 13.76 4.00
CA PRO A 110 -5.36 15.18 4.21
C PRO A 110 -4.12 16.07 4.47
N LYS A 111 -3.00 15.50 4.94
CA LYS A 111 -1.74 16.22 5.13
C LYS A 111 -0.94 16.36 3.83
N ILE A 112 -1.21 15.54 2.82
CA ILE A 112 -0.50 15.58 1.54
C ILE A 112 -1.11 16.66 0.64
N LEU A 113 -0.29 17.64 0.24
CA LEU A 113 -0.69 18.71 -0.68
C LEU A 113 -0.60 18.27 -2.13
N LYS A 114 0.49 17.59 -2.48
CA LYS A 114 0.82 17.27 -3.87
C LYS A 114 1.69 16.03 -3.91
N ILE A 115 1.42 15.16 -4.88
CA ILE A 115 2.37 14.11 -5.23
C ILE A 115 2.85 14.29 -6.67
N ALA A 116 4.11 13.95 -6.89
CA ALA A 116 4.74 14.08 -8.18
C ALA A 116 5.74 12.95 -8.41
N TYR A 117 6.10 12.73 -9.67
CA TYR A 117 7.24 11.87 -10.00
C TYR A 117 8.04 12.45 -11.16
N LYS A 118 9.36 12.22 -11.13
CA LYS A 118 10.29 12.60 -12.20
C LYS A 118 11.41 11.58 -12.28
N ARG A 119 11.64 11.01 -13.47
CA ARG A 119 12.57 9.89 -13.65
C ARG A 119 12.22 8.77 -12.66
N ASN A 120 13.18 8.31 -11.87
CA ASN A 120 12.99 7.32 -10.82
C ASN A 120 12.72 7.92 -9.44
N TYR A 121 12.40 9.22 -9.34
CA TYR A 121 12.07 9.85 -8.07
C TYR A 121 10.57 10.06 -7.93
N PHE A 122 10.06 9.82 -6.72
CA PHE A 122 8.71 10.11 -6.28
C PHE A 122 8.77 11.19 -5.18
N TYR A 123 7.93 12.21 -5.28
CA TYR A 123 7.94 13.37 -4.39
C TYR A 123 6.58 13.55 -3.73
N VAL A 124 6.59 13.85 -2.44
CA VAL A 124 5.41 14.13 -1.62
C VAL A 124 5.61 15.50 -0.99
N LYS A 125 4.73 16.44 -1.32
CA LYS A 125 4.65 17.75 -0.67
C LYS A 125 3.59 17.69 0.41
N ILE A 126 3.95 18.07 1.62
CA ILE A 126 3.12 17.96 2.83
C ILE A 126 2.79 19.37 3.32
N ARG A 127 1.60 19.53 3.91
CA ARG A 127 1.21 20.77 4.59
C ARG A 127 2.14 21.04 5.78
N PRO A 128 2.48 22.31 6.04
CA PRO A 128 3.05 22.70 7.32
C PRO A 128 2.16 22.24 8.47
N GLY A 129 2.74 21.63 9.50
CA GLY A 129 2.05 21.34 10.76
C GLY A 129 1.84 22.60 11.59
N GLU A 130 1.14 22.49 12.72
CA GLU A 130 0.92 23.64 13.64
C GLU A 130 2.22 24.27 14.13
N TYR A 131 3.29 23.47 14.26
CA TYR A 131 4.61 23.90 14.72
C TYR A 131 5.65 24.08 13.59
N GLU A 132 5.34 23.63 12.37
CA GLU A 132 6.25 23.71 11.23
C GLU A 132 5.77 24.79 10.28
N GLN A 133 6.52 25.89 10.15
CA GLN A 133 6.09 27.06 9.37
C GLN A 133 6.26 26.90 7.85
N TYR A 134 6.82 25.78 7.36
CA TYR A 134 7.18 25.61 5.95
C TYR A 134 6.61 24.33 5.34
N GLU A 135 6.25 24.41 4.06
CA GLU A 135 5.85 23.24 3.27
C GLU A 135 7.06 22.31 3.06
N GLN A 136 6.98 21.08 3.56
CA GLN A 136 8.04 20.10 3.36
C GLN A 136 7.80 19.28 2.08
N THR A 137 8.84 19.14 1.26
CA THR A 137 8.84 18.21 0.12
C THR A 137 9.80 17.06 0.39
N ILE A 138 9.26 15.85 0.47
CA ILE A 138 10.02 14.62 0.72
C ILE A 138 10.20 13.89 -0.61
N GLY A 139 11.44 13.46 -0.90
CA GLY A 139 11.79 12.74 -2.12
C GLY A 139 12.21 11.29 -1.82
N PHE A 140 11.72 10.37 -2.64
CA PHE A 140 12.04 8.96 -2.58
C PHE A 140 12.61 8.50 -3.92
N LYS A 141 13.73 7.78 -3.90
CA LYS A 141 14.38 7.22 -5.09
C LYS A 141 13.93 5.76 -5.27
N LEU A 142 13.29 5.46 -6.39
CA LEU A 142 12.86 4.11 -6.74
C LEU A 142 13.89 3.41 -7.64
N PRO A 143 13.83 2.06 -7.75
CA PRO A 143 14.75 1.28 -8.59
C PRO A 143 14.70 1.67 -10.07
N SER A 144 13.54 2.13 -10.56
CA SER A 144 13.37 2.52 -11.95
C SER A 144 12.30 3.60 -12.13
N HIS A 145 12.31 4.27 -13.28
CA HIS A 145 11.23 5.19 -13.68
C HIS A 145 9.86 4.48 -13.79
N ARG A 146 9.84 3.20 -14.17
CA ARG A 146 8.60 2.40 -14.22
C ARG A 146 8.02 2.21 -12.82
N ALA A 147 8.88 1.91 -11.83
CA ALA A 147 8.48 1.80 -10.43
C ALA A 147 7.96 3.14 -9.88
N ALA A 148 8.67 4.25 -10.12
CA ALA A 148 8.22 5.59 -9.72
C ALA A 148 6.86 5.97 -10.33
N LYS A 149 6.66 5.69 -11.62
CA LYS A 149 5.38 5.91 -12.31
C LYS A 149 4.26 5.01 -11.76
N LYS A 150 4.56 3.75 -11.41
CA LYS A 150 3.61 2.82 -10.79
C LYS A 150 3.17 3.34 -9.42
N LEU A 151 4.12 3.65 -8.52
CA LEU A 151 3.83 4.19 -7.20
C LEU A 151 2.99 5.46 -7.28
N TRP A 152 3.34 6.38 -8.18
CA TRP A 152 2.56 7.59 -8.41
C TRP A 152 1.13 7.29 -8.85
N ARG A 153 0.92 6.42 -9.85
CA ARG A 153 -0.42 6.03 -10.31
C ARG A 153 -1.26 5.42 -9.20
N VAL A 154 -0.72 4.43 -8.49
CA VAL A 154 -1.40 3.76 -7.38
C VAL A 154 -1.79 4.76 -6.28
N SER A 155 -0.89 5.70 -5.96
CA SER A 155 -1.17 6.77 -5.00
C SER A 155 -2.32 7.69 -5.43
N VAL A 156 -2.36 8.08 -6.71
CA VAL A 156 -3.47 8.88 -7.26
C VAL A 156 -4.78 8.10 -7.23
N GLU A 157 -4.77 6.82 -7.62
CA GLU A 157 -5.95 5.95 -7.62
C GLU A 157 -6.52 5.79 -6.22
N HIS A 158 -5.67 5.50 -5.22
CA HIS A 158 -6.10 5.33 -3.83
C HIS A 158 -6.66 6.63 -3.25
N HIS A 159 -5.96 7.75 -3.45
CA HIS A 159 -6.47 9.05 -3.00
C HIS A 159 -7.84 9.34 -3.62
N THR A 160 -7.98 9.18 -4.94
CA THR A 160 -9.22 9.48 -5.65
C THR A 160 -10.36 8.56 -5.20
N PHE A 161 -10.11 7.26 -5.15
CA PHE A 161 -11.14 6.26 -4.84
C PHE A 161 -11.66 6.36 -3.41
N PHE A 162 -10.77 6.52 -2.42
CA PHE A 162 -11.12 6.49 -1.00
C PHE A 162 -11.48 7.86 -0.42
N ARG A 163 -11.08 8.97 -1.06
CA ARG A 163 -11.29 10.32 -0.50
C ARG A 163 -12.25 11.19 -1.30
N LEU A 164 -12.28 11.09 -2.63
CA LEU A 164 -13.12 11.98 -3.42
C LEU A 164 -14.55 11.43 -3.55
N THR A 165 -15.53 12.34 -3.49
CA THR A 165 -16.95 12.01 -3.71
C THR A 165 -17.20 11.65 -5.18
N SER A 166 -16.43 12.22 -6.10
CA SER A 166 -16.45 11.93 -7.54
C SER A 166 -15.03 12.04 -8.11
N PRO A 167 -14.70 11.33 -9.20
CA PRO A 167 -13.46 11.59 -9.92
C PRO A 167 -13.44 13.02 -10.46
N ASP A 168 -12.25 13.61 -10.61
CA ASP A 168 -12.11 14.93 -11.24
C ASP A 168 -12.85 14.98 -12.58
N ALA A 169 -13.70 16.01 -12.75
CA ALA A 169 -14.50 16.18 -13.94
C ALA A 169 -13.61 16.18 -15.20
N THR A 170 -14.01 15.42 -16.22
CA THR A 170 -13.33 15.44 -17.51
C THR A 170 -13.44 16.83 -18.11
N VAL A 171 -12.37 17.62 -18.06
CA VAL A 171 -12.29 18.87 -18.82
C VAL A 171 -12.56 18.51 -20.29
N LYS A 172 -13.66 19.03 -20.85
CA LYS A 172 -14.08 18.78 -22.24
C LYS A 172 -12.86 18.97 -23.16
N PRO A 173 -12.56 18.03 -24.06
CA PRO A 173 -11.44 18.20 -24.98
C PRO A 173 -11.72 19.44 -25.84
N GLY A 174 -10.86 20.46 -25.71
CA GLY A 174 -10.86 21.59 -26.62
C GLY A 174 -10.47 21.15 -28.03
N ILE A 175 -10.61 22.06 -28.99
CA ILE A 175 -10.46 21.82 -30.44
C ILE A 175 -9.05 21.32 -30.84
N LEU A 176 -8.05 21.44 -29.97
CA LEU A 176 -6.68 20.98 -30.22
C LEU A 176 -6.35 19.67 -29.49
N PRO A 177 -5.89 18.61 -30.19
CA PRO A 177 -5.47 17.36 -29.56
C PRO A 177 -4.23 17.59 -28.70
N LYS A 178 -4.37 17.42 -27.38
CA LYS A 178 -3.21 17.42 -26.46
C LYS A 178 -2.48 16.09 -26.59
N LEU A 179 -1.31 16.08 -27.22
CA LEU A 179 -0.35 14.95 -27.31
C LEU A 179 0.20 14.45 -25.95
N SER A 180 -0.35 14.92 -24.82
CA SER A 180 0.05 14.51 -23.47
C SER A 180 -1.03 13.64 -22.83
N SER A 181 -0.72 12.36 -22.63
CA SER A 181 -1.53 11.47 -21.79
C SER A 181 -1.38 11.87 -20.32
N ASN A 182 -2.28 12.72 -19.81
CA ASN A 182 -2.43 12.95 -18.38
C ASN A 182 -3.23 11.79 -17.78
N PHE A 183 -2.65 11.07 -16.83
CA PHE A 183 -3.38 10.03 -16.11
C PHE A 183 -4.52 10.66 -15.32
N ARG A 184 -5.72 10.10 -15.46
CA ARG A 184 -6.92 10.47 -14.72
C ARG A 184 -7.61 9.20 -14.28
N TYR A 185 -8.15 9.23 -13.07
CA TYR A 185 -8.98 8.14 -12.58
C TYR A 185 -10.33 8.19 -13.30
N SER A 186 -10.69 7.13 -14.03
CA SER A 186 -11.93 7.04 -14.81
C SER A 186 -12.98 6.12 -14.20
N ARG A 187 -12.67 5.48 -13.05
CA ARG A 187 -13.58 4.56 -12.36
C ARG A 187 -14.46 5.31 -11.35
N ARG A 188 -15.47 4.62 -10.82
CA ARG A 188 -16.32 5.13 -9.74
C ARG A 188 -15.56 5.20 -8.43
N THR A 189 -15.81 6.23 -7.61
CA THR A 189 -15.25 6.32 -6.26
C THR A 189 -15.99 5.38 -5.28
N GLN A 190 -15.43 5.18 -4.09
CA GLN A 190 -16.11 4.42 -3.04
C GLN A 190 -17.45 5.07 -2.65
N PHE A 191 -17.49 6.41 -2.60
CA PHE A 191 -18.71 7.16 -2.28
C PHE A 191 -19.82 6.89 -3.31
N GLN A 192 -19.50 7.01 -4.61
CA GLN A 192 -20.44 6.69 -5.68
C GLN A 192 -20.92 5.24 -5.62
N THR A 193 -20.02 4.31 -5.29
CA THR A 193 -20.34 2.88 -5.25
C THR A 193 -21.32 2.55 -4.12
N LYS A 194 -21.21 3.21 -2.97
CA LYS A 194 -22.12 3.02 -1.82
C LYS A 194 -23.53 3.58 -2.03
N GLN A 195 -23.71 4.56 -2.92
CA GLN A 195 -25.00 5.19 -3.19
C GLN A 195 -25.82 4.48 -4.27
N ILE A 196 -25.22 3.55 -5.01
CA ILE A 196 -25.92 2.81 -6.06
C ILE A 196 -26.58 1.59 -5.42
N PRO A 197 -27.91 1.41 -5.54
CA PRO A 197 -28.58 0.19 -5.14
C PRO A 197 -27.99 -0.98 -5.90
N ILE A 198 -27.57 -2.02 -5.17
CA ILE A 198 -27.08 -3.24 -5.78
C ILE A 198 -28.30 -4.11 -6.08
N ASP A 199 -28.95 -3.86 -7.21
CA ASP A 199 -30.03 -4.69 -7.72
C ASP A 199 -29.43 -5.86 -8.50
N ARG A 200 -28.88 -6.83 -7.77
CA ARG A 200 -28.41 -8.10 -8.34
C ARG A 200 -28.82 -9.23 -7.41
N GLU A 201 -29.38 -10.29 -7.96
CA GLU A 201 -29.61 -11.52 -7.22
C GLU A 201 -28.26 -12.05 -6.69
N GLN A 202 -28.28 -12.57 -5.47
CA GLN A 202 -27.08 -13.10 -4.85
C GLN A 202 -26.65 -14.34 -5.65
N PRO A 203 -25.46 -14.33 -6.29
CA PRO A 203 -25.07 -15.44 -7.14
C PRO A 203 -24.94 -16.70 -6.30
N SER A 204 -25.55 -17.80 -6.74
CA SER A 204 -25.28 -19.12 -6.19
C SER A 204 -23.85 -19.50 -6.55
N PHE A 205 -22.98 -19.67 -5.57
CA PHE A 205 -21.63 -20.17 -5.79
C PHE A 205 -21.45 -21.47 -5.01
N GLU A 206 -20.91 -22.47 -5.70
CA GLU A 206 -20.49 -23.72 -5.07
C GLU A 206 -19.12 -23.48 -4.41
N ARG A 207 -19.00 -23.82 -3.13
CA ARG A 207 -17.75 -23.63 -2.38
C ARG A 207 -16.74 -24.68 -2.82
N THR A 208 -15.86 -24.32 -3.76
CA THR A 208 -14.73 -25.19 -4.13
C THR A 208 -13.51 -24.81 -3.30
N LEU A 209 -12.91 -25.79 -2.62
CA LEU A 209 -11.67 -25.66 -1.85
C LEU A 209 -10.64 -24.82 -2.64
N SER A 210 -10.36 -23.60 -2.17
CA SER A 210 -9.43 -22.67 -2.83
C SER A 210 -7.96 -23.16 -2.85
N SER A 211 -7.69 -24.29 -2.20
CA SER A 211 -6.36 -24.85 -1.97
C SER A 211 -5.54 -25.09 -3.25
N ARG A 212 -6.15 -25.29 -4.42
CA ARG A 212 -5.36 -25.60 -5.62
C ARG A 212 -4.66 -24.40 -6.26
N LYS A 213 -5.14 -23.17 -6.07
CA LYS A 213 -4.56 -21.95 -6.69
C LYS A 213 -4.93 -20.70 -5.91
N ILE A 214 -4.39 -20.50 -4.71
CA ILE A 214 -4.07 -19.13 -4.31
C ILE A 214 -2.71 -18.84 -4.97
N PRO A 215 -2.63 -18.23 -6.17
CA PRO A 215 -1.38 -17.62 -6.55
C PRO A 215 -1.12 -16.59 -5.45
N VAL A 216 -0.05 -16.81 -4.68
CA VAL A 216 0.59 -15.75 -3.90
C VAL A 216 0.52 -14.52 -4.80
N THR A 217 -0.26 -13.53 -4.39
CA THR A 217 -0.44 -12.29 -5.15
C THR A 217 0.96 -11.84 -5.58
N ARG A 218 1.15 -11.58 -6.88
CA ARG A 218 2.42 -11.23 -7.57
C ARG A 218 3.07 -9.91 -7.07
N SER A 219 3.13 -9.72 -5.76
CA SER A 219 3.69 -8.56 -5.07
C SER A 219 4.66 -8.95 -3.94
N LEU A 220 4.97 -10.23 -3.75
CA LEU A 220 6.01 -10.68 -2.83
C LEU A 220 7.05 -11.51 -3.60
N ASP A 221 7.97 -10.81 -4.28
CA ASP A 221 9.24 -11.43 -4.66
C ASP A 221 10.08 -11.60 -3.38
N PRO A 222 10.61 -12.80 -3.08
CA PRO A 222 11.54 -12.98 -1.97
C PRO A 222 12.88 -12.33 -2.33
N LEU A 223 13.22 -11.23 -1.64
CA LEU A 223 14.59 -10.70 -1.61
C LEU A 223 15.49 -11.74 -0.92
N HIS A 224 16.24 -12.49 -1.72
CA HIS A 224 17.31 -13.36 -1.26
C HIS A 224 18.39 -12.52 -0.57
N GLN A 225 18.62 -12.78 0.71
CA GLN A 225 19.79 -12.32 1.46
C GLN A 225 20.97 -13.24 1.15
N GLN A 226 22.09 -12.66 0.74
CA GLN A 226 23.39 -13.30 0.84
C GLN A 226 24.26 -12.40 1.73
N ASN A 227 24.41 -12.85 2.98
CA ASN A 227 25.41 -12.32 3.90
C ASN A 227 26.81 -12.71 3.39
N ASN A 228 27.76 -11.78 3.49
CA ASN A 228 29.13 -12.10 3.82
C ASN A 228 29.70 -10.98 4.69
N GLU A 229 30.32 -11.40 5.79
CA GLU A 229 30.82 -10.64 6.91
C GLU A 229 32.09 -9.84 6.58
N ALA A 230 32.27 -8.67 7.24
CA ALA A 230 33.58 -8.17 7.67
C ALA A 230 33.46 -6.96 8.60
N ASN A 231 33.62 -7.21 9.91
CA ASN A 231 34.43 -6.46 10.90
C ASN A 231 34.55 -4.90 10.84
N LYS A 232 33.99 -4.20 11.85
CA LYS A 232 34.69 -3.51 12.97
C LYS A 232 33.79 -2.48 13.69
N GLU A 233 33.71 -2.60 15.01
CA GLU A 233 33.20 -1.65 16.02
C GLU A 233 34.20 -0.51 16.34
N PRO A 234 33.95 0.44 17.29
CA PRO A 234 32.75 1.25 17.56
C PRO A 234 33.13 2.76 17.78
N ILE A 235 32.18 3.64 18.15
CA ILE A 235 32.29 4.71 19.21
C ILE A 235 31.25 5.84 19.02
N ASN A 236 30.54 6.07 20.13
CA ASN A 236 29.76 7.23 20.60
C ASN A 236 29.95 8.60 19.91
N LYS A 237 28.84 9.36 19.76
CA LYS A 237 28.58 10.59 20.54
C LYS A 237 27.18 11.18 20.26
N ARG A 238 26.62 11.74 21.34
CA ARG A 238 25.36 12.49 21.45
C ARG A 238 25.41 13.83 20.70
N HIS A 239 24.19 14.33 20.43
CA HIS A 239 23.74 15.72 20.42
C HIS A 239 23.89 16.62 19.18
N THR A 240 22.80 17.41 19.05
CA THR A 240 22.64 18.73 18.42
C THR A 240 22.56 18.80 16.88
N MET A 241 21.33 19.09 16.44
CA MET A 241 20.97 19.59 15.11
C MET A 241 21.79 20.84 14.74
N PRO A 242 22.35 20.92 13.53
CA PRO A 242 22.56 22.19 12.85
C PRO A 242 21.52 22.38 11.75
N HIS A 243 21.04 23.61 11.62
CA HIS A 243 20.15 24.08 10.56
C HIS A 243 20.73 23.85 9.15
N PRO A 244 19.88 23.66 8.11
CA PRO A 244 20.37 23.57 6.74
C PRO A 244 20.77 24.95 6.19
N PRO A 245 21.81 25.04 5.33
CA PRO A 245 22.19 26.31 4.71
C PRO A 245 21.15 26.77 3.68
N SER A 246 20.79 28.05 3.79
CA SER A 246 20.09 28.81 2.77
C SER A 246 20.94 28.93 1.51
N ARG A 247 20.30 28.84 0.33
CA ARG A 247 20.76 29.22 -1.01
C ARG A 247 21.26 28.07 -1.90
N VAL A 248 20.46 27.81 -2.95
CA VAL A 248 20.82 27.01 -4.11
C VAL A 248 21.49 27.94 -5.13
N PRO A 249 22.74 27.74 -5.57
CA PRO A 249 23.37 28.54 -6.63
C PRO A 249 22.93 28.03 -8.01
N GLY A 250 22.56 28.95 -8.92
CA GLY A 250 22.37 28.63 -10.34
C GLY A 250 21.14 29.28 -11.00
N LEU A 251 21.01 30.60 -10.89
CA LEU A 251 20.21 31.40 -11.81
C LEU A 251 21.09 32.57 -12.26
N ASP A 252 21.80 32.35 -13.37
CA ASP A 252 22.19 33.43 -14.26
C ASP A 252 21.91 33.00 -15.69
N SER A 253 21.31 33.92 -16.42
CA SER A 253 20.72 33.83 -17.74
C SER A 253 21.76 33.95 -18.86
N SER A 254 21.66 33.10 -19.88
CA SER A 254 21.63 33.51 -21.31
C SER A 254 21.51 32.31 -22.28
N PRO A 255 21.07 32.53 -23.54
CA PRO A 255 20.31 31.55 -24.30
C PRO A 255 21.13 30.82 -25.38
N ALA A 256 20.93 29.52 -25.54
CA ALA A 256 21.20 28.83 -26.81
C ALA A 256 20.48 27.47 -26.87
N LYS A 257 19.82 27.25 -28.01
CA LYS A 257 19.03 26.09 -28.42
C LYS A 257 19.78 24.76 -28.23
N LYS A 258 19.15 23.80 -27.54
CA LYS A 258 19.16 22.35 -27.87
C LYS A 258 17.86 21.73 -27.35
N ASP A 259 17.02 21.25 -28.26
CA ASP A 259 15.88 20.39 -27.98
C ASP A 259 16.35 19.05 -27.39
N LYS A 260 16.62 19.06 -26.09
CA LYS A 260 16.53 17.85 -25.27
C LYS A 260 15.16 17.88 -24.64
N VAL A 261 14.29 16.96 -25.04
CA VAL A 261 13.02 16.67 -24.36
C VAL A 261 13.32 16.46 -22.88
N ARG A 262 13.18 17.52 -22.06
CA ARG A 262 13.40 17.43 -20.62
C ARG A 262 12.28 16.56 -20.07
N PRO A 263 12.57 15.56 -19.22
CA PRO A 263 11.51 14.76 -18.62
C PRO A 263 10.62 15.69 -17.79
N VAL A 264 9.39 15.88 -18.27
CA VAL A 264 8.36 16.70 -17.62
C VAL A 264 8.03 16.08 -16.28
N LEU A 265 8.12 16.87 -15.21
CA LEU A 265 7.65 16.48 -13.88
C LEU A 265 6.14 16.25 -13.98
N LYS A 266 5.67 15.02 -13.74
CA LYS A 266 4.24 14.75 -13.64
C LYS A 266 3.81 14.94 -12.21
N SER A 267 2.74 15.69 -12.00
CA SER A 267 2.27 15.99 -10.65
C SER A 267 0.77 16.20 -10.62
N ILE A 268 0.14 15.90 -9.48
CA ILE A 268 -1.26 16.20 -9.22
C ILE A 268 -1.38 16.84 -7.84
N SER A 269 -2.18 17.92 -7.74
CA SER A 269 -2.58 18.48 -6.47
C SER A 269 -3.57 17.53 -5.82
N MET A 270 -3.37 17.22 -4.54
CA MET A 270 -4.31 16.41 -3.77
C MET A 270 -5.43 17.27 -3.14
N GLN A 271 -5.40 18.59 -3.37
CA GLN A 271 -6.50 19.48 -3.03
C GLN A 271 -7.42 19.68 -4.24
N TYR A 272 -8.55 18.97 -4.26
CA TYR A 272 -9.84 19.41 -4.83
C TYR A 272 -10.95 18.54 -4.23
N SER A 273 -11.52 19.01 -3.13
CA SER A 273 -12.97 19.03 -2.87
C SER A 273 -13.13 19.77 -1.55
N SER A 274 -13.18 21.10 -1.65
CA SER A 274 -13.86 21.93 -0.65
C SER A 274 -15.31 21.45 -0.56
N PHE A 275 -15.54 20.46 0.28
CA PHE A 275 -16.81 20.34 0.99
C PHE A 275 -16.43 20.29 2.46
N ARG A 276 -16.70 21.43 3.10
CA ARG A 276 -16.88 21.52 4.54
C ARG A 276 -17.80 20.37 4.95
N TYR A 277 -17.39 19.61 5.95
CA TYR A 277 -18.33 19.23 6.98
C TYR A 277 -18.28 20.33 8.03
#